data_AF-A0A8K0JC69-F1
#
_entry.id   AF-A0A8K0JC69-F1
#
_cell.length_a   1.000
_cell.length_b   1.000
_cell.length_c   1.000
_cell.angle_alpha   90.00
_cell.angle_beta   90.00
_cell.angle_gamma   90.00
#
_symmetry.space_group_name_H-M   'P 1'
#
loop_
_entity.id
_entity.type
_entity.pdbx_description
1 polymer ?
#
loop_
_entity_poly.entity_id
_entity_poly.type
_entity_poly.pdbx_seq_one_letter_code
_entity_poly.pdbx_strand_id
1 'polypeptide(L)'
;MRVDPCYFCGRPTFPSKGIVFNRNDGRSFRFCRSKCHKNFKHRRNPNKLKWTKASRIKAGKEMTVDSTLLFSARRNVPVRYNRDLMEKTIQAMARVSEVRARRERAFYKKRMLGKRARELAQARKLVAENEHLLPRMRGSELRRLREAAAEDGDVAMDVDQEAAQDVRVAKRKTEVFGGEKRRLKVRVNGDMDMTEE
;
A
#
# COMPACT_ATOMS: atom_id res chain seq x y z
N MET A 1 14.72 -22.38 14.03
CA MET A 1 13.57 -22.73 13.15
C MET A 1 13.36 -21.62 12.12
N ARG A 2 13.28 -21.91 10.81
CA ARG A 2 13.19 -20.89 9.74
C ARG A 2 11.81 -20.87 9.08
N VAL A 3 11.27 -19.68 8.88
CA VAL A 3 10.05 -19.45 8.08
C VAL A 3 10.46 -19.00 6.69
N ASP A 4 10.15 -19.81 5.68
CA ASP A 4 10.51 -19.51 4.29
C ASP A 4 9.29 -18.97 3.53
N PRO A 5 9.48 -18.01 2.60
CA PRO A 5 8.41 -17.60 1.72
C PRO A 5 8.07 -18.72 0.73
N CYS A 6 6.78 -18.91 0.47
CA CYS A 6 6.34 -19.79 -0.60
C CYS A 6 6.70 -19.20 -1.96
N TYR A 7 7.26 -20.03 -2.83
CA TYR A 7 7.68 -19.64 -4.18
C TYR A 7 6.56 -19.01 -5.02
N PHE A 8 5.33 -19.53 -4.91
CA PHE A 8 4.21 -19.09 -5.75
C PHE A 8 3.38 -17.97 -5.11
N CYS A 9 2.98 -18.17 -3.85
CA CYS A 9 2.04 -17.28 -3.16
C CYS A 9 2.76 -16.10 -2.48
N GLY A 10 4.03 -16.24 -2.12
CA GLY A 10 4.79 -15.29 -1.28
C GLY A 10 4.35 -15.26 0.19
N ARG A 11 3.45 -16.15 0.62
CA ARG A 11 3.06 -16.27 2.04
C ARG A 11 4.13 -17.03 2.83
N PRO A 12 4.24 -16.78 4.14
CA PRO A 12 5.12 -17.56 5.01
C PRO A 12 4.71 -19.03 5.01
N THR A 13 5.69 -19.92 4.92
CA THR A 13 5.55 -21.37 5.08
C THR A 13 6.26 -21.75 6.37
N PHE A 14 5.47 -22.14 7.37
CA PHE A 14 6.00 -22.66 8.62
C PHE A 14 6.58 -24.06 8.41
N PRO A 15 7.54 -24.49 9.24
CA PRO A 15 8.02 -25.86 9.18
C PRO A 15 6.90 -26.86 9.41
N SER A 16 7.10 -28.09 8.92
CA SER A 16 6.09 -29.16 8.82
C SER A 16 4.82 -28.82 8.00
N LYS A 17 4.70 -27.62 7.43
CA LYS A 17 3.59 -27.24 6.54
C LYS A 17 4.06 -27.12 5.09
N GLY A 18 3.15 -27.46 4.19
CA GLY A 18 3.35 -27.31 2.76
C GLY A 18 4.06 -28.49 2.11
N ILE A 19 4.61 -28.26 0.91
CA ILE A 19 5.30 -29.26 0.10
C ILE A 19 6.59 -28.62 -0.42
N VAL A 20 7.69 -29.36 -0.42
CA VAL A 20 8.95 -28.94 -1.06
C VAL A 20 9.16 -29.79 -2.31
N PHE A 21 9.39 -29.13 -3.44
CA PHE A 21 9.75 -29.78 -4.69
C PHE A 21 11.21 -29.45 -5.02
N ASN A 22 12.06 -30.48 -5.09
CA ASN A 22 13.45 -30.33 -5.51
C ASN A 22 13.54 -30.63 -7.00
N ARG A 23 14.04 -29.67 -7.78
CA ARG A 23 14.31 -29.84 -9.21
C ARG A 23 15.75 -30.30 -9.41
N ASN A 24 16.02 -31.02 -10.51
CA ASN A 24 17.32 -31.58 -10.84
C ASN A 24 18.47 -30.54 -10.81
N ASP A 25 18.21 -29.26 -11.11
CA ASP A 25 19.18 -28.16 -11.00
C ASP A 25 19.63 -27.81 -9.56
N GLY A 26 19.31 -28.65 -8.56
CA GLY A 26 19.57 -28.37 -7.15
C GLY A 26 18.69 -27.28 -6.53
N ARG A 27 17.66 -26.79 -7.25
CA ARG A 27 16.75 -25.75 -6.76
C ARG A 27 15.57 -26.35 -5.99
N SER A 28 15.43 -25.94 -4.73
CA SER A 28 14.29 -26.29 -3.88
C SER A 28 13.18 -25.24 -3.96
N PHE A 29 11.97 -25.66 -4.33
CA PHE A 29 10.77 -24.82 -4.36
C PHE A 29 9.85 -25.20 -3.20
N ARG A 30 9.66 -24.30 -2.25
CA ARG A 30 8.73 -24.50 -1.12
C ARG A 30 7.36 -23.91 -1.44
N PHE A 31 6.30 -24.67 -1.18
CA PHE A 31 4.91 -24.27 -1.42
C PHE A 31 4.09 -24.23 -0.12
N CYS A 32 3.31 -23.16 0.06
CA CYS A 32 2.45 -22.95 1.23
C CYS A 32 1.29 -23.98 1.31
N ARG A 33 0.70 -24.35 0.16
CA ARG A 33 -0.50 -25.22 0.06
C ARG A 33 -0.52 -25.98 -1.27
N SER A 34 -1.34 -27.03 -1.37
CA SER A 34 -1.55 -27.82 -2.60
C SER A 34 -1.99 -26.96 -3.79
N LYS A 35 -2.79 -25.91 -3.59
CA LYS A 35 -3.15 -24.92 -4.63
C LYS A 35 -1.92 -24.34 -5.35
N CYS A 36 -0.89 -23.97 -4.59
CA CYS A 36 0.32 -23.37 -5.15
C CYS A 36 1.16 -24.40 -5.90
N HIS A 37 1.26 -25.59 -5.34
CA HIS A 37 1.95 -26.71 -5.96
C HIS A 37 1.29 -27.15 -7.28
N LYS A 38 -0.05 -27.29 -7.31
CA LYS A 38 -0.81 -27.59 -8.54
C LYS A 38 -0.62 -26.51 -9.59
N ASN A 39 -0.74 -25.22 -9.23
CA ASN A 39 -0.52 -24.12 -10.18
C ASN A 39 0.90 -24.11 -10.74
N PHE A 40 1.90 -24.45 -9.93
CA PHE A 40 3.28 -24.60 -10.38
C PHE A 40 3.42 -25.77 -11.36
N LYS A 41 2.81 -26.94 -11.07
CA LYS A 41 2.77 -28.08 -12.00
C LYS A 41 2.11 -27.73 -13.33
N HIS A 42 1.03 -26.94 -13.30
CA HIS A 42 0.37 -26.41 -14.51
C HIS A 42 1.15 -25.26 -15.18
N ARG A 43 2.39 -24.98 -14.77
CA ARG A 43 3.27 -23.95 -15.34
C ARG A 43 2.63 -22.56 -15.39
N ARG A 44 1.70 -22.27 -14.48
CA ARG A 44 1.05 -20.96 -14.42
C ARG A 44 2.06 -19.91 -13.94
N ASN A 45 2.13 -18.77 -14.61
CA ASN A 45 3.04 -17.69 -14.23
C ASN A 45 2.47 -16.90 -13.03
N PRO A 46 3.12 -16.89 -11.85
CA PRO A 46 2.60 -16.21 -10.66
C PRO A 46 2.39 -14.70 -10.87
N ASN A 47 3.11 -14.06 -11.79
CA ASN A 47 2.96 -12.64 -12.10
C ASN A 47 1.60 -12.30 -12.75
N LYS A 48 0.97 -13.28 -13.42
CA LYS A 48 -0.33 -13.11 -14.08
C LYS A 48 -1.51 -13.41 -13.15
N LEU A 49 -1.30 -14.07 -12.01
CA LEU A 49 -2.37 -14.44 -11.09
C LEU A 49 -2.61 -13.34 -10.04
N LYS A 50 -3.73 -12.61 -10.17
CA LYS A 50 -4.08 -11.41 -9.39
C LYS A 50 -3.97 -11.55 -7.85
N TRP A 51 -4.06 -12.76 -7.30
CA TRP A 51 -4.03 -13.02 -5.86
C TRP A 51 -2.63 -13.24 -5.28
N THR A 52 -1.60 -13.45 -6.11
CA THR A 52 -0.22 -13.67 -5.64
C THR A 52 0.43 -12.35 -5.23
N LYS A 53 1.41 -12.42 -4.33
CA LYS A 53 2.24 -11.27 -3.98
C LYS A 53 3.03 -10.75 -5.19
N ALA A 54 3.56 -11.66 -6.02
CA ALA A 54 4.33 -11.30 -7.22
C ALA A 54 3.49 -10.47 -8.22
N SER A 55 2.24 -10.86 -8.48
CA SER A 55 1.33 -10.08 -9.34
C SER A 55 1.02 -8.70 -8.76
N ARG A 56 0.84 -8.62 -7.44
CA ARG A 56 0.57 -7.35 -6.74
C ARG A 56 1.76 -6.39 -6.81
N ILE A 57 2.98 -6.91 -6.64
CA ILE A 57 4.23 -6.16 -6.80
C ILE A 57 4.34 -5.62 -8.22
N LYS A 58 4.19 -6.47 -9.24
CA LYS A 58 4.25 -6.06 -10.66
C LYS A 58 3.19 -5.00 -11.01
N ALA A 59 1.99 -5.11 -10.43
CA ALA A 59 0.89 -4.18 -10.67
C ALA A 59 0.94 -2.91 -9.80
N GLY A 60 2.02 -2.67 -9.04
CA GLY A 60 2.14 -1.49 -8.17
C GLY A 60 1.14 -1.47 -7.01
N LYS A 61 0.65 -2.63 -6.56
CA LYS A 61 -0.32 -2.75 -5.45
C LYS A 61 0.33 -2.89 -4.08
N GLU A 62 1.64 -3.10 -4.01
CA GLU A 62 2.42 -3.15 -2.77
C GLU A 62 3.56 -2.15 -2.84
N MET A 63 4.06 -1.72 -1.68
CA MET A 63 5.25 -0.89 -1.59
C MET A 63 6.49 -1.76 -1.83
N THR A 64 7.25 -1.46 -2.89
CA THR A 64 8.40 -2.27 -3.34
C THR A 64 9.74 -1.65 -3.00
N VAL A 65 9.84 -0.33 -3.07
CA VAL A 65 11.06 0.44 -2.80
C VAL A 65 10.89 1.14 -1.47
N ASP A 66 11.35 0.52 -0.38
CA ASP A 66 11.35 1.11 0.95
C ASP A 66 12.54 0.64 1.78
N SER A 67 13.08 1.54 2.61
CA SER A 67 14.24 1.26 3.47
C SER A 67 13.93 0.19 4.53
N THR A 68 12.66 0.05 4.94
CA THR A 68 12.26 -0.98 5.91
C THR A 68 12.45 -2.41 5.38
N LEU A 69 12.45 -2.60 4.06
CA LEU A 69 12.58 -3.93 3.45
C LEU A 69 14.03 -4.43 3.49
N LEU A 70 15.03 -3.54 3.55
CA LEU A 70 16.45 -3.89 3.60
C LEU A 70 16.81 -4.70 4.86
N PHE A 71 16.09 -4.48 5.97
CA PHE A 71 16.30 -5.22 7.21
C PHE A 71 15.96 -6.73 7.12
N SER A 72 15.22 -7.13 6.09
CA SER A 72 14.84 -8.54 5.85
C SER A 72 15.86 -9.33 5.03
N ALA A 73 17.00 -8.73 4.69
CA ALA A 73 18.04 -9.36 3.88
C ALA A 73 18.62 -10.62 4.54
N ARG A 74 18.95 -11.62 3.70
CA ARG A 74 19.64 -12.84 4.14
C ARG A 74 21.11 -12.50 4.44
N ARG A 75 21.56 -12.78 5.66
CA ARG A 75 22.98 -12.67 6.05
C ARG A 75 23.66 -14.02 5.89
N ASN A 76 24.74 -14.06 5.11
CA ASN A 76 25.54 -15.28 4.91
C ASN A 76 26.72 -15.38 5.88
N VAL A 77 27.15 -14.25 6.46
CA VAL A 77 28.21 -14.20 7.47
C VAL A 77 27.58 -14.18 8.86
N PRO A 78 27.85 -15.17 9.73
CA PRO A 78 27.39 -15.16 11.11
C PRO A 78 28.23 -14.19 11.95
N VAL A 79 27.62 -13.63 12.98
CA VAL A 79 28.29 -12.81 14.00
C VAL A 79 28.28 -13.58 15.31
N ARG A 80 29.33 -13.42 16.13
CA ARG A 80 29.34 -13.99 17.48
C ARG A 80 28.17 -13.44 18.30
N TYR A 81 27.57 -14.30 19.12
CA TYR A 81 26.47 -13.90 19.97
C TYR A 81 26.91 -12.82 20.97
N ASN A 82 26.13 -11.75 21.06
CA ASN A 82 26.25 -10.71 22.08
C ASN A 82 24.82 -10.38 22.57
N ARG A 83 24.62 -10.38 23.88
CA ARG A 83 23.31 -10.17 24.51
C ARG A 83 22.76 -8.77 24.24
N ASP A 84 23.58 -7.74 24.38
CA ASP A 84 23.18 -6.34 24.17
C ASP A 84 22.80 -6.09 22.71
N LEU A 85 23.53 -6.71 21.79
CA LEU A 85 23.20 -6.66 20.37
C LEU A 85 21.86 -7.34 20.11
N MET A 86 21.63 -8.53 20.68
CA MET A 86 20.37 -9.25 20.52
C MET A 86 19.18 -8.44 21.05
N GLU A 87 19.30 -7.86 22.25
CA GLU A 87 18.24 -7.04 22.85
C GLU A 87 17.90 -5.81 21.98
N LYS A 88 18.91 -5.07 21.54
CA LYS A 88 18.75 -3.93 20.62
C LYS A 88 18.08 -4.36 19.31
N THR A 89 18.43 -5.53 18.77
CA THR A 89 17.81 -6.03 17.54
C THR A 89 16.33 -6.37 17.71
N ILE A 90 15.91 -6.95 18.84
CA ILE A 90 14.51 -7.27 19.11
C ILE A 90 13.67 -5.97 19.19
N GLN A 91 14.17 -4.97 19.92
CA GLN A 91 13.52 -3.66 20.02
C GLN A 91 13.44 -2.98 18.64
N ALA A 92 14.53 -3.00 17.87
CA ALA A 92 14.55 -2.45 16.51
C ALA A 92 13.57 -3.17 15.57
N MET A 93 13.43 -4.49 15.67
CA MET A 93 12.48 -5.26 14.85
C MET A 93 11.03 -4.84 15.10
N ALA A 94 10.64 -4.64 16.36
CA ALA A 94 9.30 -4.15 16.70
C ALA A 94 9.04 -2.77 16.09
N ARG A 95 9.99 -1.85 16.27
CA ARG A 95 9.89 -0.49 15.72
C ARG A 95 9.82 -0.47 14.19
N VAL A 96 10.63 -1.28 13.52
CA VAL A 96 10.62 -1.38 12.04
C VAL A 96 9.27 -1.91 11.55
N SER A 97 8.64 -2.85 12.27
CA SER A 97 7.34 -3.41 11.91
C SER A 97 6.22 -2.35 11.97
N GLU A 98 6.22 -1.49 12.99
CA GLU A 98 5.29 -0.37 13.13
C GLU A 98 5.46 0.65 11.99
N VAL A 99 6.70 1.04 11.72
CA VAL A 99 7.02 2.00 10.65
C VAL A 99 6.57 1.45 9.30
N ARG A 100 6.82 0.17 9.04
CA ARG A 100 6.37 -0.51 7.83
C ARG A 100 4.85 -0.52 7.71
N ALA A 101 4.13 -0.90 8.76
CA ALA A 101 2.66 -0.91 8.76
C ALA A 101 2.07 0.49 8.49
N ARG A 102 2.66 1.52 9.09
CA ARG A 102 2.26 2.92 8.86
C ARG A 102 2.51 3.35 7.40
N ARG A 103 3.68 3.02 6.83
CA ARG A 103 4.03 3.33 5.44
C ARG A 103 3.13 2.58 4.45
N GLU A 104 2.89 1.29 4.67
CA GLU A 104 1.97 0.48 3.86
C GLU A 104 0.54 1.04 3.88
N ARG A 105 0.05 1.48 5.05
CA ARG A 105 -1.26 2.14 5.18
C ARG A 105 -1.32 3.45 4.40
N ALA A 106 -0.28 4.29 4.48
CA ALA A 106 -0.21 5.54 3.73
C ALA A 106 -0.20 5.28 2.20
N PHE A 107 0.55 4.27 1.74
CA PHE A 107 0.54 3.85 0.34
C PHE A 107 -0.84 3.37 -0.12
N TYR A 108 -1.53 2.59 0.71
CA TYR A 108 -2.90 2.17 0.45
C TYR A 108 -3.86 3.36 0.35
N LYS A 109 -3.83 4.28 1.32
CA LYS A 109 -4.65 5.50 1.30
C LYS A 109 -4.44 6.24 -0.01
N LYS A 110 -3.19 6.57 -0.36
CA LYS A 110 -2.82 7.26 -1.60
C LYS A 110 -3.35 6.57 -2.85
N ARG A 111 -3.28 5.23 -2.91
CA ARG A 111 -3.79 4.46 -4.04
C ARG A 111 -5.31 4.48 -4.16
N MET A 112 -6.03 4.57 -3.03
CA MET A 112 -7.49 4.58 -3.01
C MET A 112 -8.09 5.99 -3.13
N LEU A 113 -7.26 7.05 -3.04
CA LEU A 113 -7.69 8.43 -3.27
C LEU A 113 -8.42 8.57 -4.61
N GLY A 114 -9.53 9.30 -4.62
CA GLY A 114 -10.34 9.55 -5.81
C GLY A 114 -11.32 8.43 -6.20
N LYS A 115 -11.27 7.24 -5.57
CA LYS A 115 -12.29 6.20 -5.81
C LYS A 115 -13.68 6.66 -5.39
N ARG A 116 -13.78 7.29 -4.20
CA ARG A 116 -15.05 7.81 -3.65
C ARG A 116 -15.72 8.81 -4.59
N ALA A 117 -14.96 9.77 -5.13
CA ALA A 117 -15.47 10.75 -6.08
C ALA A 117 -16.01 10.10 -7.36
N ARG A 118 -15.30 9.08 -7.90
CA ARG A 118 -15.75 8.32 -9.08
C ARG A 118 -17.02 7.52 -8.79
N GLU A 119 -17.08 6.86 -7.64
CA GLU A 119 -18.28 6.13 -7.20
C GLU A 119 -19.48 7.06 -7.03
N LEU A 120 -19.28 8.25 -6.46
CA LEU A 120 -20.33 9.27 -6.34
C LEU A 120 -20.83 9.73 -7.71
N ALA A 121 -19.91 9.97 -8.65
CA ALA A 121 -20.28 10.35 -10.01
C ALA A 121 -21.04 9.23 -10.74
N GLN A 122 -20.62 7.98 -10.57
CA GLN A 122 -21.32 6.82 -11.12
C GLN A 122 -22.70 6.62 -10.49
N ALA A 123 -22.82 6.79 -9.18
CA ALA A 123 -24.09 6.70 -8.47
C ALA A 123 -25.06 7.80 -8.94
N ARG A 124 -24.60 9.05 -9.08
CA ARG A 124 -25.40 10.15 -9.64
C ARG A 124 -25.89 9.83 -11.05
N LYS A 125 -25.01 9.30 -11.91
CA LYS A 125 -25.37 8.88 -13.26
C LYS A 125 -26.41 7.75 -13.25
N LEU A 126 -26.22 6.73 -12.40
CA LEU A 126 -27.12 5.60 -12.28
C LEU A 126 -28.52 6.02 -11.80
N VAL A 127 -28.60 6.95 -10.86
CA VAL A 127 -29.87 7.51 -10.37
C VAL A 127 -30.58 8.30 -11.48
N ALA A 128 -29.85 9.11 -12.25
CA ALA A 128 -30.43 9.87 -13.36
C ALA A 128 -30.96 8.96 -14.48
N GLU A 129 -30.27 7.87 -14.81
CA GLU A 129 -30.71 6.90 -15.83
C GLU A 129 -31.90 6.06 -15.35
N ASN A 130 -31.94 5.73 -14.06
CA ASN A 130 -32.93 4.83 -13.47
C ASN A 130 -33.91 5.56 -12.54
N GLU A 131 -34.26 6.80 -12.87
CA GLU A 131 -35.17 7.61 -12.06
C GLU A 131 -36.55 6.92 -11.88
N HIS A 132 -37.00 6.22 -12.91
CA HIS A 132 -38.27 5.48 -12.93
C HIS A 132 -38.36 4.30 -11.95
N LEU A 133 -37.22 3.79 -11.44
CA LEU A 133 -37.20 2.71 -10.45
C LEU A 133 -37.36 3.24 -9.02
N LEU A 134 -37.29 4.56 -8.82
CA LEU A 134 -37.45 5.17 -7.51
C LEU A 134 -38.94 5.24 -7.14
N PRO A 135 -39.30 4.89 -5.89
CA PRO A 135 -40.64 5.11 -5.40
C PRO A 135 -41.04 6.58 -5.52
N ARG A 136 -42.24 6.84 -6.04
CA ARG A 136 -42.80 8.19 -6.13
C ARG A 136 -43.21 8.65 -4.73
N MET A 137 -42.34 9.42 -4.08
CA MET A 137 -42.58 9.98 -2.75
C MET A 137 -43.56 11.16 -2.78
N ARG A 138 -44.24 11.43 -1.65
CA ARG A 138 -45.09 12.63 -1.51
C ARG A 138 -44.22 13.89 -1.38
N GLY A 139 -44.67 15.03 -1.91
CA GLY A 139 -43.90 16.28 -1.92
C GLY A 139 -43.51 16.81 -0.53
N SER A 140 -44.33 16.55 0.50
CA SER A 140 -44.03 16.88 1.89
C SER A 140 -42.88 16.05 2.47
N GLU A 141 -42.77 14.79 2.08
CA GLU A 141 -41.68 13.89 2.50
C GLU A 141 -40.37 14.27 1.82
N LEU A 142 -40.42 14.64 0.54
CA LEU A 142 -39.27 15.16 -0.20
C LEU A 142 -38.68 16.42 0.46
N ARG A 143 -39.56 17.32 0.92
CA ARG A 143 -39.17 18.55 1.63
C ARG A 143 -38.50 18.23 2.97
N ARG A 144 -39.09 17.35 3.78
CA ARG A 144 -38.51 16.89 5.05
C ARG A 144 -37.14 16.25 4.88
N LEU A 145 -36.97 15.38 3.87
CA LEU A 145 -35.69 14.72 3.59
C LEU A 145 -34.61 15.71 3.13
N ARG A 146 -35.00 16.75 2.39
CA ARG A 146 -34.08 17.80 1.93
C ARG A 146 -33.66 18.73 3.07
N GLU A 147 -34.58 19.06 3.97
CA GLU A 147 -34.31 19.81 5.21
C GLU A 147 -33.39 19.00 6.13
N ALA A 148 -33.68 17.71 6.37
CA ALA A 148 -32.80 16.81 7.13
C ALA A 148 -31.40 16.65 6.50
N ALA A 149 -31.32 16.52 5.17
CA ALA A 149 -30.02 16.45 4.48
C ALA A 149 -29.22 17.77 4.50
N ALA A 150 -29.90 18.91 4.68
CA ALA A 150 -29.25 20.21 4.86
C ALA A 150 -28.79 20.41 6.32
N GLU A 151 -29.53 19.86 7.29
CA GLU A 151 -29.14 19.81 8.70
C GLU A 151 -27.97 18.86 8.96
N ASP A 152 -27.91 17.72 8.24
CA ASP A 152 -26.79 16.77 8.24
C ASP A 152 -25.56 17.26 7.44
N GLY A 153 -25.56 18.54 7.02
CA GLY A 153 -24.53 19.16 6.20
C GLY A 153 -23.10 18.94 6.72
N ASP A 154 -22.23 18.48 5.81
CA ASP A 154 -20.75 18.51 5.85
C ASP A 154 -19.94 17.28 6.30
N VAL A 155 -20.52 16.15 6.68
CA VAL A 155 -19.69 14.94 7.00
C VAL A 155 -19.08 14.29 5.73
N ALA A 156 -19.50 14.69 4.53
CA ALA A 156 -19.05 14.08 3.27
C ALA A 156 -17.75 14.68 2.70
N MET A 157 -17.34 15.88 3.12
CA MET A 157 -16.11 16.55 2.64
C MET A 157 -14.87 16.31 3.52
N ASP A 158 -15.03 15.84 4.76
CA ASP A 158 -13.93 15.80 5.74
C ASP A 158 -12.92 14.67 5.53
N VAL A 159 -13.31 13.57 4.86
CA VAL A 159 -12.42 12.41 4.69
C VAL A 159 -11.26 12.70 3.72
N ASP A 160 -11.44 13.61 2.78
CA ASP A 160 -10.37 14.06 1.88
C ASP A 160 -9.51 15.18 2.51
N GLN A 161 -10.06 15.94 3.47
CA GLN A 161 -9.32 16.97 4.20
C GLN A 161 -8.32 16.38 5.19
N GLU A 162 -8.64 15.30 5.91
CA GLU A 162 -7.68 14.64 6.82
C GLU A 162 -6.44 14.10 6.06
N ALA A 163 -6.64 13.51 4.88
CA ALA A 163 -5.54 13.05 4.03
C ALA A 163 -4.69 14.22 3.49
N ALA A 164 -5.32 15.37 3.20
CA ALA A 164 -4.62 16.59 2.81
C ALA A 164 -3.88 17.23 4.00
N GLN A 165 -4.44 17.17 5.21
CA GLN A 165 -3.83 17.66 6.45
C GLN A 165 -2.61 16.81 6.83
N ASP A 166 -2.67 15.48 6.73
CA ASP A 166 -1.53 14.58 6.93
C ASP A 166 -0.35 14.92 5.99
N VAL A 167 -0.64 15.23 4.73
CA VAL A 167 0.37 15.67 3.73
C VAL A 167 0.91 17.07 4.05
N ARG A 168 0.06 18.01 4.49
CA ARG A 168 0.46 19.36 4.91
C ARG A 168 1.33 19.33 6.17
N VAL A 169 1.00 18.50 7.15
CA VAL A 169 1.80 18.29 8.38
C VAL A 169 3.13 17.63 8.06
N ALA A 170 3.17 16.67 7.13
CA ALA A 170 4.42 16.10 6.65
C ALA A 170 5.32 17.14 5.95
N LYS A 171 4.73 18.00 5.09
CA LYS A 171 5.44 19.13 4.46
C LYS A 171 6.00 20.12 5.49
N ARG A 172 5.20 20.51 6.49
CA ARG A 172 5.67 21.38 7.59
C ARG A 172 6.80 20.75 8.39
N LYS A 173 6.76 19.44 8.67
CA LYS A 173 7.86 18.74 9.35
C LYS A 173 9.16 18.71 8.53
N THR A 174 9.07 18.63 7.21
CA THR A 174 10.24 18.74 6.32
C THR A 174 10.72 20.18 6.13
N GLU A 175 9.86 21.18 6.26
CA GLU A 175 10.26 22.60 6.24
C GLU A 175 11.00 23.00 7.53
N VAL A 176 10.61 22.42 8.67
CA VAL A 176 11.25 22.66 9.99
C VAL A 176 12.63 22.03 10.09
N PHE A 177 12.90 20.92 9.39
CA PHE A 177 14.25 20.37 9.23
C PHE A 177 14.82 20.85 7.89
N GLY A 178 15.48 22.01 7.94
CA GLY A 178 15.96 22.78 6.79
C GLY A 178 16.43 21.94 5.59
N GLY A 179 15.58 21.87 4.56
CA GLY A 179 16.02 21.53 3.22
C GLY A 179 16.81 22.68 2.63
N GLU A 180 17.96 22.40 2.02
CA GLU A 180 18.78 23.37 1.30
C GLU A 180 17.94 24.17 0.30
N LYS A 181 17.90 25.49 0.49
CA LYS A 181 17.31 26.42 -0.47
C LYS A 181 18.23 26.54 -1.68
N ARG A 182 18.09 25.66 -2.67
CA ARG A 182 18.67 25.88 -4.00
C ARG A 182 17.99 27.11 -4.63
N ARG A 183 18.72 28.23 -4.71
CA ARG A 183 18.23 29.47 -5.34
C ARG A 183 18.31 29.32 -6.85
N LEU A 184 17.16 29.19 -7.51
CA LEU A 184 17.06 29.27 -8.98
C LEU A 184 17.05 30.76 -9.38
N LYS A 185 18.06 31.19 -10.15
CA LYS A 185 18.02 32.48 -10.86
C LYS A 185 17.31 32.27 -12.19
N VAL A 186 16.13 32.87 -12.34
CA VAL A 186 15.41 32.91 -13.62
C VAL A 186 15.99 34.03 -14.49
N ARG A 187 16.43 33.72 -15.71
CA ARG A 187 16.74 34.74 -16.72
C ARG A 187 15.49 35.08 -17.53
N VAL A 188 15.49 36.27 -18.15
CA VAL A 188 14.36 36.86 -18.91
C VAL A 188 13.85 35.93 -20.05
N ASN A 189 14.64 34.94 -20.48
CA ASN A 189 14.27 34.00 -21.55
C ASN A 189 13.84 32.59 -21.08
N GLY A 190 13.60 32.39 -19.78
CA GLY A 190 12.88 31.19 -19.29
C GLY A 190 13.68 29.89 -19.11
N ASP A 191 14.95 29.83 -19.49
CA ASP A 191 15.80 28.65 -19.20
C ASP A 191 16.40 28.69 -17.78
N MET A 192 16.40 27.54 -17.09
CA MET A 192 16.88 27.36 -15.71
C MET A 192 18.09 26.42 -15.65
N ASP A 193 19.26 26.93 -15.24
CA ASP A 193 20.42 26.10 -14.93
C ASP A 193 20.52 25.79 -13.43
N MET A 194 20.79 24.51 -13.12
CA MET A 194 21.02 24.00 -11.78
C MET A 194 22.53 24.08 -11.46
N THR A 195 22.99 25.14 -10.82
CA THR A 195 24.36 25.18 -10.29
C THR A 195 24.42 24.47 -8.94
N GLU A 196 25.25 23.44 -8.85
CA GLU A 196 25.60 22.74 -7.60
C GLU A 196 26.82 23.42 -6.99
N GLU A 197 26.65 24.00 -5.80
CA GLU A 197 27.70 24.23 -4.79
C GLU A 197 27.38 23.37 -3.57
#